data_AF-X7EDN9-F1
#
_entry.id   AF-X7EDN9-F1
#
_cell.length_a   1.000
_cell.length_b   1.000
_cell.length_c   1.000
_cell.angle_alpha   90.00
_cell.angle_beta   90.00
_cell.angle_gamma   90.00
#
_symmetry.space_group_name_H-M   'P 1'
#
loop_
_entity.id
_entity.type
_entity.pdbx_description
1 polymer ?
#
loop_
_entity_poly.entity_id
_entity_poly.type
_entity_poly.pdbx_seq_one_letter_code
_entity_poly.pdbx_strand_id
1 'polypeptide(L)'
;MPRIALATLGLASIAAASIAAAGVLERPEQDVIEIEVALDELKECRETLAQVAQMPAVSDNGSPIFFDSAQDLPGVRCVVADV
;
A
#
# COMPACT_ATOMS: atom_id res chain seq x y z
N MET A 1 -3.88 50.93 -3.32
CA MET A 1 -2.81 49.92 -3.40
C MET A 1 -2.87 48.78 -2.34
N PRO A 2 -3.65 48.79 -1.24
CA PRO A 2 -3.64 47.66 -0.28
C PRO A 2 -4.53 46.47 -0.70
N ARG A 3 -5.44 46.68 -1.66
CA ARG A 3 -6.43 45.66 -2.08
C ARG A 3 -5.85 44.56 -2.98
N ILE A 4 -4.78 44.88 -3.73
CA ILE A 4 -4.16 43.94 -4.67
C ILE A 4 -3.26 42.94 -3.91
N ALA A 5 -2.58 43.39 -2.85
CA ALA A 5 -1.73 42.54 -2.01
C ALA A 5 -2.51 41.49 -1.21
N LEU A 6 -3.75 41.80 -0.82
CA LEU A 6 -4.64 40.87 -0.13
C LEU A 6 -5.15 39.75 -1.05
N ALA A 7 -5.38 40.05 -2.33
CA ALA A 7 -5.81 39.06 -3.31
C ALA A 7 -4.70 38.04 -3.62
N THR A 8 -3.44 38.48 -3.72
CA THR A 8 -2.30 37.60 -4.01
C THR A 8 -1.98 36.63 -2.87
N LEU A 9 -2.16 37.04 -1.62
CA LEU A 9 -2.00 36.16 -0.45
C LEU A 9 -3.09 35.07 -0.37
N GLY A 10 -4.32 35.39 -0.74
CA GLY A 10 -5.42 34.42 -0.78
C GLY A 10 -5.30 33.38 -1.91
N LEU A 11 -4.73 33.76 -3.06
CA LEU A 11 -4.48 32.83 -4.17
C LEU A 11 -3.33 31.86 -3.88
N ALA A 12 -2.30 32.28 -3.15
CA ALA A 12 -1.17 31.43 -2.78
C ALA A 12 -1.55 30.30 -1.81
N SER A 13 -2.47 30.56 -0.86
CA SER A 13 -2.94 29.54 0.09
C SER A 13 -3.84 28.48 -0.56
N ILE A 14 -4.62 28.86 -1.57
CA ILE A 14 -5.47 27.92 -2.34
C ILE A 14 -4.61 26.94 -3.16
N ALA A 15 -3.50 27.43 -3.75
CA ALA A 15 -2.58 26.57 -4.48
C ALA A 15 -1.87 25.54 -3.58
N ALA A 16 -1.43 25.95 -2.38
CA ALA A 16 -0.79 25.04 -1.41
C ALA A 16 -1.73 23.93 -0.92
N ALA A 17 -3.03 24.25 -0.71
CA ALA A 17 -4.03 23.26 -0.30
C ALA A 17 -4.31 22.22 -1.39
N SER A 18 -4.18 22.60 -2.67
CA SER A 18 -4.42 21.70 -3.81
C SER A 18 -3.29 20.66 -3.95
N ILE A 19 -2.04 21.04 -3.67
CA ILE A 19 -0.87 20.16 -3.72
C ILE A 19 -0.86 19.18 -2.54
N ALA A 20 -1.29 19.62 -1.36
CA ALA A 20 -1.47 18.73 -0.21
C ALA A 20 -2.61 17.71 -0.42
N ALA A 21 -3.69 18.10 -1.09
CA ALA A 21 -4.79 17.20 -1.43
C ALA A 21 -4.45 16.23 -2.58
N ALA A 22 -3.54 16.60 -3.49
CA ALA A 22 -3.11 15.72 -4.57
C ALA A 22 -2.37 14.48 -4.04
N GLY A 23 -1.55 14.62 -2.99
CA GLY A 23 -0.88 13.49 -2.34
C GLY A 23 -1.82 12.58 -1.53
N VAL A 24 -3.04 13.03 -1.20
CA VAL A 24 -4.09 12.20 -0.56
C VAL A 24 -4.87 11.36 -1.60
N LEU A 25 -4.82 11.76 -2.87
CA LEU A 25 -5.48 11.06 -3.98
C LEU A 25 -4.57 10.04 -4.68
N GLU A 26 -3.28 10.04 -4.38
CA GLU A 26 -2.44 8.88 -4.64
C GLU A 26 -3.00 7.74 -3.79
N ARG A 27 -3.74 6.86 -4.46
CA ARG A 27 -4.11 5.56 -3.91
C ARG A 27 -2.81 4.98 -3.36
N PRO A 28 -2.73 4.64 -2.05
CA PRO A 28 -1.54 3.97 -1.55
C PRO A 28 -1.36 2.76 -2.45
N GLU A 29 -0.27 2.75 -3.19
CA GLU A 29 0.15 1.57 -3.90
C GLU A 29 0.23 0.52 -2.81
N GLN A 30 -0.66 -0.47 -2.84
CA GLN A 30 -0.65 -1.53 -1.84
C GLN A 30 0.77 -2.08 -1.85
N ASP A 31 1.50 -1.95 -0.74
CA ASP A 31 2.85 -2.48 -0.65
C ASP A 31 2.77 -3.97 -0.99
N VAL A 32 3.42 -4.37 -2.09
CA VAL A 32 3.47 -5.77 -2.52
C VAL A 32 4.88 -6.29 -2.26
N ILE A 33 4.98 -7.30 -1.42
CA ILE A 33 6.21 -8.03 -1.17
C ILE A 33 6.37 -9.08 -2.27
N GLU A 34 7.50 -9.03 -2.95
CA GLU A 34 7.85 -10.00 -4.00
C GLU A 34 8.76 -11.08 -3.43
N ILE A 35 8.39 -12.34 -3.70
CA ILE A 35 9.23 -13.50 -3.41
C ILE A 35 9.76 -13.99 -4.75
N GLU A 36 11.06 -13.76 -4.98
CA GLU A 36 11.75 -14.26 -6.15
C GLU A 36 12.04 -15.76 -5.99
N VAL A 37 11.61 -16.56 -6.96
CA VAL A 37 11.77 -18.01 -6.98
C VAL A 37 12.23 -18.50 -8.35
N ALA A 38 12.76 -19.73 -8.41
CA ALA A 38 13.02 -20.38 -9.69
C ALA A 38 11.70 -20.72 -10.42
N LEU A 39 11.77 -20.91 -11.74
CA LEU A 39 10.58 -21.18 -12.56
C LEU A 39 9.83 -22.45 -12.12
N ASP A 40 10.58 -23.49 -11.73
CA ASP A 40 10.03 -24.76 -11.24
C ASP A 40 9.39 -24.66 -9.85
N GLU A 41 9.79 -23.67 -9.05
CA GLU A 41 9.28 -23.42 -7.70
C GLU A 41 8.05 -22.48 -7.69
N LEU A 42 7.78 -21.77 -8.79
CA LEU A 42 6.70 -20.79 -8.88
C LEU A 42 5.33 -21.40 -8.53
N LYS A 43 5.08 -22.64 -8.96
CA LYS A 43 3.83 -23.34 -8.67
C LYS A 43 3.67 -23.61 -7.18
N GLU A 44 4.71 -24.16 -6.55
CA GLU A 44 4.73 -24.48 -5.12
C GLU A 44 4.59 -23.23 -4.26
N CYS A 45 5.31 -22.16 -4.62
CA CYS A 45 5.22 -20.87 -3.94
C CYS A 45 3.79 -20.33 -3.97
N ARG A 46 3.11 -20.36 -5.13
CA ARG A 46 1.72 -19.92 -5.25
C ARG A 46 0.74 -20.77 -4.43
N GLU A 47 0.91 -22.09 -4.44
CA GLU A 47 0.08 -23.00 -3.64
C GLU A 47 0.27 -22.78 -2.14
N THR A 48 1.51 -22.49 -1.71
CA THR A 48 1.84 -22.19 -0.32
C THR A 48 1.24 -20.86 0.13
N LEU A 49 1.38 -19.80 -0.68
CA LEU A 49 0.76 -18.50 -0.36
C LEU A 49 -0.76 -18.60 -0.28
N ALA A 50 -1.40 -19.40 -1.14
CA ALA A 50 -2.84 -19.62 -1.08
C ALA A 50 -3.29 -20.32 0.22
N GLN A 51 -2.46 -21.20 0.78
CA GLN A 51 -2.71 -21.84 2.08
C GLN A 51 -2.52 -20.84 3.22
N VAL A 52 -1.43 -20.07 3.20
CA VAL A 52 -1.13 -19.05 4.23
C VAL A 52 -2.21 -17.96 4.25
N ALA A 53 -2.74 -17.54 3.10
CA ALA A 53 -3.82 -16.55 3.02
C ALA A 53 -5.13 -17.00 3.70
N GLN A 54 -5.31 -18.30 3.94
CA GLN A 54 -6.47 -18.85 4.64
C GLN A 54 -6.21 -19.03 6.15
N MET A 55 -4.97 -18.81 6.61
CA MET A 55 -4.62 -18.93 8.01
C MET A 55 -5.04 -17.66 8.77
N PRO A 56 -5.66 -17.80 9.96
CA PRO A 56 -5.96 -16.64 10.78
C PRO A 56 -4.66 -16.02 11.26
N ALA A 57 -4.58 -14.70 11.21
CA ALA A 57 -3.48 -14.01 11.85
C ALA A 57 -3.66 -14.09 13.37
N VAL A 58 -2.55 -14.27 14.08
CA VAL A 58 -2.52 -14.42 15.53
C VAL A 58 -1.45 -13.50 16.12
N SER A 59 -1.67 -13.04 17.33
CA SER A 59 -0.66 -12.34 18.13
C SER A 59 0.30 -13.35 18.79
N ASP A 60 1.39 -12.85 19.36
CA ASP A 60 2.42 -13.69 20.01
C ASP A 60 1.89 -14.56 21.16
N ASN A 61 0.80 -14.12 21.81
CA ASN A 61 0.09 -14.89 22.83
C ASN A 61 -0.99 -15.84 22.26
N GLY A 62 -1.04 -16.02 20.94
CA GLY A 62 -1.95 -16.93 20.24
C GLY A 62 -3.38 -16.43 20.09
N SER A 63 -3.66 -15.15 20.39
CA SER A 63 -5.00 -14.60 20.21
C SER A 63 -5.24 -14.24 18.74
N PRO A 64 -6.40 -14.57 18.15
CA PRO A 64 -6.69 -14.22 16.76
C PRO A 64 -6.78 -12.70 16.59
N ILE A 65 -6.18 -12.20 15.53
CA ILE A 65 -6.23 -10.81 15.11
C ILE A 65 -7.17 -10.71 13.90
N PHE A 66 -8.16 -9.85 14.01
CA PHE A 66 -9.08 -9.56 12.92
C PHE A 66 -8.53 -8.36 12.14
N PHE A 67 -7.94 -8.63 10.98
CA PHE A 67 -7.56 -7.61 10.02
C PHE A 67 -8.74 -7.32 9.09
N ASP A 68 -8.97 -6.04 8.77
CA ASP A 68 -9.75 -5.71 7.57
C ASP A 68 -8.83 -5.97 6.37
N SER A 69 -8.93 -7.20 5.83
CA SER A 69 -7.98 -7.86 4.93
C SER A 69 -7.49 -7.07 3.70
N ALA A 70 -8.07 -5.91 3.40
CA ALA A 70 -7.71 -5.08 2.26
C ALA A 70 -6.86 -3.84 2.60
N GLN A 71 -6.87 -3.35 3.83
CA GLN A 71 -6.28 -2.03 4.17
C GLN A 71 -5.02 -2.12 5.05
N ASP A 72 -4.86 -3.19 5.83
CA ASP A 72 -3.83 -3.23 6.88
C ASP A 72 -2.62 -4.13 6.56
N LEU A 73 -2.69 -4.97 5.52
CA LEU A 73 -1.63 -5.93 5.21
C LEU A 73 -1.10 -5.77 3.78
N PRO A 74 0.24 -5.82 3.60
CA PRO A 74 0.83 -5.82 2.28
C PRO A 74 0.45 -7.09 1.51
N GLY A 75 0.29 -6.97 0.19
CA GLY A 75 0.12 -8.13 -0.69
C GLY A 75 1.43 -8.92 -0.78
N VAL A 76 1.36 -10.23 -1.01
CA VAL A 76 2.54 -11.06 -1.28
C VAL A 76 2.35 -11.79 -2.60
N ARG A 77 3.35 -11.74 -3.48
CA ARG A 77 3.34 -12.48 -4.76
C ARG A 77 4.67 -13.17 -5.01
N CYS A 78 4.60 -14.34 -5.66
CA CYS A 78 5.79 -15.01 -6.17
C CYS A 78 6.07 -14.52 -7.59
N VAL A 79 7.33 -14.20 -7.89
CA VAL A 79 7.82 -13.81 -9.21
C VAL A 79 8.99 -14.70 -9.60
N VAL A 80 9.18 -14.91 -10.90
CA VAL A 80 10.35 -15.65 -11.40
C VAL A 80 11.53 -14.69 -11.44
N ALA A 81 12.67 -15.09 -10.89
CA ALA A 81 13.89 -14.31 -11.01
C ALA A 81 14.36 -14.27 -12.47
N ASP A 82 14.56 -13.08 -13.03
CA ASP A 82 15.24 -12.88 -14.32
C ASP A 82 16.73 -13.14 -14.10
N VAL A 83 17.23 -14.28 -14.57
CA VAL A 83 18.65 -14.68 -14.53
C VAL A 83 19.30 -14.62 -15.90
#